data_AF-A0A6P0SKE3-F1
#
_entry.id   AF-A0A6P0SKE3-F1
#
_cell.length_a   1.000
_cell.length_b   1.000
_cell.length_c   1.000
_cell.angle_alpha   90.00
_cell.angle_beta   90.00
_cell.angle_gamma   90.00
#
_symmetry.space_group_name_H-M   'P 1'
#
loop_
_entity.id
_entity.type
_entity.pdbx_description
1 polymer ?
#
loop_
_entity_poly.entity_id
_entity_poly.type
_entity_poly.pdbx_seq_one_letter_code
_entity_poly.pdbx_strand_id
1 'polypeptide(L)' 'KGRRPSFSQSAAPEYARALYQLFVDKLRMSGLRVETGEFGAIMEVSIENDGPVTLLLEKEALVR' A
#
# COMPACT_ATOMS: atom_id res chain seq x y z
N LYS A 1 -12.25 20.57 -11.14
CA LYS A 1 -10.88 19.99 -11.16
C LYS A 1 -9.87 21.11 -10.94
N GLY A 2 -9.15 21.10 -9.81
CA GLY A 2 -8.09 22.05 -9.49
C GLY A 2 -6.75 21.35 -9.30
N ARG A 3 -5.72 22.04 -8.81
CA ARG A 3 -4.38 21.47 -8.57
C ARG A 3 -4.30 20.58 -7.33
N ARG A 4 -5.34 20.54 -6.49
CA ARG A 4 -5.38 19.72 -5.28
C ARG A 4 -5.83 18.29 -5.64
N PRO A 5 -5.03 17.25 -5.34
CA PRO A 5 -5.46 15.87 -5.50
C PRO A 5 -6.64 15.55 -4.58
N SER A 6 -7.51 14.64 -5.03
CA SER A 6 -8.61 14.07 -4.24
C SER A 6 -8.30 12.62 -3.89
N PHE A 7 -8.67 12.21 -2.70
CA PHE A 7 -8.53 10.84 -2.19
C PHE A 7 -9.89 10.17 -1.95
N SER A 8 -10.94 10.65 -2.65
CA SER A 8 -12.31 10.19 -2.47
C SER A 8 -12.55 8.70 -2.79
N GLN A 9 -11.63 8.07 -3.53
CA GLN A 9 -11.67 6.64 -3.83
C GLN A 9 -10.88 5.78 -2.83
N SER A 10 -10.15 6.39 -1.89
CA SER A 10 -9.41 5.68 -0.86
C SER A 10 -10.36 5.17 0.23
N ALA A 11 -10.05 4.00 0.78
CA ALA A 11 -10.82 3.44 1.89
C ALA A 11 -10.63 4.28 3.17
N ALA A 12 -11.62 4.26 4.07
CA ALA A 12 -11.51 4.92 5.37
C ALA A 12 -10.35 4.35 6.20
N PRO A 13 -9.68 5.15 7.06
CA PRO A 13 -8.43 4.75 7.73
C PRO A 13 -8.52 3.45 8.53
N GLU A 14 -9.61 3.23 9.25
CA GLU A 14 -9.83 2.04 10.07
C GLU A 14 -9.93 0.78 9.20
N TYR A 15 -10.70 0.86 8.12
CA TYR A 15 -10.86 -0.24 7.16
C TYR A 15 -9.58 -0.48 6.36
N ALA A 16 -8.90 0.59 5.95
CA ALA A 16 -7.61 0.51 5.26
C ALA A 16 -6.52 -0.15 6.13
N ARG A 17 -6.47 0.16 7.43
CA ARG A 17 -5.54 -0.49 8.38
C ARG A 17 -5.80 -1.99 8.48
N ALA A 18 -7.06 -2.40 8.56
CA ALA A 18 -7.43 -3.82 8.61
C ALA A 18 -7.04 -4.56 7.32
N LEU A 19 -7.29 -3.94 6.15
CA LEU A 19 -6.87 -4.50 4.86
C LEU A 19 -5.35 -4.56 4.70
N TYR A 20 -4.64 -3.52 5.13
CA TYR A 20 -3.18 -3.48 5.14
C TYR A 20 -2.60 -4.64 5.96
N GLN A 21 -3.11 -4.84 7.19
CA GLN A 21 -2.65 -5.92 8.05
C GLN A 21 -2.92 -7.30 7.42
N LEU A 22 -4.14 -7.52 6.90
CA LEU A 22 -4.50 -8.76 6.22
C LEU A 22 -3.59 -9.04 5.00
N PHE A 23 -3.25 -8.01 4.24
CA PHE A 23 -2.36 -8.13 3.09
C PHE A 23 -0.94 -8.55 3.52
N VAL A 24 -0.38 -7.89 4.52
CA VAL A 24 0.93 -8.22 5.09
C VAL A 24 0.94 -9.66 5.62
N ASP A 25 -0.09 -10.07 6.34
CA ASP A 25 -0.16 -11.42 6.92
C ASP A 25 -0.19 -12.49 5.83
N LYS A 26 -0.94 -12.26 4.74
CA LYS A 26 -0.93 -13.15 3.57
C LYS A 26 0.43 -13.23 2.89
N LEU A 27 1.15 -12.11 2.79
CA LEU A 27 2.51 -12.13 2.25
C LEU A 27 3.46 -12.93 3.14
N ARG A 28 3.35 -12.80 4.47
CA ARG A 28 4.18 -13.58 5.40
C ARG A 28 3.95 -15.09 5.26
N MET A 29 2.73 -15.51 4.94
CA MET A 29 2.42 -16.93 4.68
C MET A 29 3.13 -17.50 3.44
N SER A 30 3.63 -16.66 2.52
CA SER A 30 4.35 -17.13 1.33
C SER A 30 5.75 -17.68 1.62
N GLY A 31 6.25 -17.52 2.85
CA GLY A 31 7.63 -17.89 3.22
C GLY A 31 8.68 -16.83 2.84
N LEU A 32 8.27 -15.72 2.24
CA LEU A 32 9.14 -14.57 1.98
C LEU A 32 9.49 -13.83 3.28
N ARG A 33 10.66 -13.19 3.30
CA ARG A 33 10.96 -12.17 4.31
C ARG A 33 10.14 -10.92 4.01
N VAL A 34 9.25 -10.55 4.94
CA VAL A 34 8.33 -9.42 4.78
C VAL A 34 8.54 -8.44 5.93
N GLU A 35 9.22 -7.34 5.62
CA GLU A 35 9.39 -6.18 6.51
C GLU A 35 8.25 -5.17 6.29
N THR A 36 7.96 -4.35 7.31
CA THR A 36 6.90 -3.34 7.28
C THR A 36 7.34 -2.05 7.93
N GLY A 37 6.76 -0.92 7.50
CA GLY A 37 6.77 0.33 8.27
C GLY A 37 5.60 0.41 9.26
N GLU A 38 5.18 1.63 9.59
CA GLU A 38 4.07 1.91 10.51
C GLU A 38 2.89 2.58 9.80
N PHE A 39 1.70 1.97 9.89
CA PHE A 39 0.51 2.47 9.20
C PHE A 39 0.03 3.80 9.77
N GLY A 40 -0.01 4.83 8.92
CA GLY A 40 -0.49 6.17 9.27
C GLY A 40 0.58 7.08 9.88
N ALA A 41 1.82 6.59 10.02
CA ALA A 41 2.95 7.41 10.43
C ALA A 41 3.51 8.23 9.26
N ILE A 42 4.10 9.39 9.57
CA ILE A 42 5.02 10.06 8.66
C ILE A 42 6.31 9.23 8.64
N MET A 43 6.76 8.82 7.46
CA MET A 43 7.93 7.95 7.31
C MET A 43 8.90 8.49 6.28
N GLU A 44 10.19 8.30 6.54
CA GLU A 44 11.26 8.42 5.56
C GLU A 44 11.62 7.00 5.08
N VAL A 45 11.43 6.72 3.79
CA VAL A 45 11.67 5.40 3.20
C VAL A 45 12.86 5.47 2.27
N SER A 46 13.95 4.80 2.63
CA SER A 46 15.12 4.62 1.76
C SER A 46 14.90 3.45 0.81
N ILE A 47 15.20 3.64 -0.48
CA ILE A 47 15.12 2.59 -1.50
C ILE A 47 16.34 2.65 -2.42
N GLU A 48 16.99 1.51 -2.63
CA GLU A 48 18.04 1.31 -3.63
C GLU A 48 17.42 0.48 -4.77
N ASN A 49 17.16 1.11 -5.92
CA ASN A 49 16.50 0.46 -7.06
C ASN A 49 17.55 0.05 -8.12
N ASP A 50 18.08 -1.17 -7.99
CA ASP A 50 19.06 -1.74 -8.92
C ASP A 50 18.38 -2.15 -10.25
N GLY A 51 18.67 -1.40 -11.33
CA GLY A 51 17.94 -1.43 -12.61
C GLY A 51 17.89 -0.05 -13.29
N PRO A 52 16.89 0.83 -13.03
CA PRO A 52 15.74 0.65 -12.15
C PRO A 52 14.52 0.09 -12.89
N VAL A 53 13.76 -0.78 -12.22
CA VAL A 53 12.47 -1.29 -12.72
C VAL A 53 11.37 -0.84 -11.77
N THR A 54 10.27 -0.30 -12.31
CA THR A 54 9.08 0.07 -11.54
C THR A 54 7.86 -0.52 -12.23
N LEU A 55 7.11 -1.36 -11.51
CA LEU A 55 5.88 -1.98 -12.01
C LEU A 55 4.69 -1.43 -11.21
N LEU A 56 3.64 -1.00 -11.92
CA LEU A 56 2.37 -0.63 -11.31
C LEU A 56 1.41 -1.82 -11.42
N LEU A 57 0.92 -2.30 -10.28
CA LEU A 57 -0.05 -3.38 -10.21
C LEU A 57 -1.36 -2.84 -9.65
N GLU A 58 -2.45 -3.03 -10.39
CA GLU A 58 -3.77 -2.61 -9.98
C GLU A 58 -4.73 -3.79 -10.06
N LYS A 59 -5.55 -3.94 -9.04
CA LYS A 59 -6.75 -4.77 -9.08
C LYS A 59 -7.92 -3.80 -9.13
N GLU A 60 -8.82 -3.98 -10.10
CA GLU A 60 -10.05 -3.19 -10.15
C GLU A 60 -10.77 -3.24 -8.80
N ALA A 61 -11.09 -2.06 -8.27
CA ALA A 61 -11.97 -1.95 -7.12
C ALA A 61 -13.35 -2.45 -7.55
N LEU A 62 -13.83 -3.52 -6.93
CA LEU A 62 -15.21 -3.98 -7.14
C LEU A 62 -16.14 -2.84 -6.73
N VAL A 63 -16.76 -2.20 -7.71
CA VAL A 63 -17.88 -1.28 -7.50
C VAL A 63 -19.01 -2.14 -6.92
N ARG A 64 -19.38 -1.88 -5.67
CA ARG A 64 -20.69 -2.29 -5.13
C ARG A 64 -21.59 -1.08 -5.09
#